data_AF-A0A9D0TFQ6-F1
#
_entry.id   AF-A0A9D0TFQ6-F1
#
_cell.length_a   1.000
_cell.length_b   1.000
_cell.length_c   1.000
_cell.angle_alpha   90.00
_cell.angle_beta   90.00
_cell.angle_gamma   90.00
#
_symmetry.space_group_name_H-M   'P 1'
#
loop_
_entity.id
_entity.type
_entity.pdbx_description
1 polymer ?
#
loop_
_entity_poly.entity_id
_entity_poly.type
_entity_poly.pdbx_seq_one_letter_code
_entity_poly.pdbx_strand_id
1 'polypeptide(L)' 'MTKKLATTEELEQIINNMIRSSDELDGDCRDARVGKVQLCETDEEGCNWYIGHSPHTPGCEGLVSSVIQEVRQKYNLAE' A
#
# COMPACT_ATOMS: atom_id res chain seq x y z
N MET A 1 17.11 0.67 8.63
CA MET A 1 16.08 0.32 9.63
C MET A 1 15.56 -1.06 9.28
N THR A 2 15.25 -1.91 10.26
CA THR A 2 14.61 -3.20 9.98
C THR A 2 13.12 -2.98 9.75
N LYS A 3 12.62 -3.33 8.57
CA LYS A 3 11.20 -3.25 8.23
C LYS A 3 10.39 -4.23 9.08
N LYS A 4 9.16 -3.85 9.42
CA LYS A 4 8.23 -4.73 10.14
C LYS A 4 7.73 -5.82 9.20
N LEU A 5 7.72 -7.06 9.68
CA LEU A 5 7.06 -8.15 8.98
C LEU A 5 5.54 -8.02 9.16
N ALA A 6 4.81 -8.10 8.06
CA ALA A 6 3.36 -8.16 8.03
C ALA A 6 2.90 -9.23 7.04
N THR A 7 1.70 -9.77 7.28
CA THR A 7 1.02 -10.63 6.32
C THR A 7 0.42 -9.80 5.19
N THR A 8 -0.01 -10.47 4.12
CA THR A 8 -0.75 -9.81 3.02
C THR A 8 -1.98 -9.07 3.51
N GLU A 9 -2.75 -9.71 4.39
CA GLU A 9 -4.01 -9.18 4.91
C GLU A 9 -3.77 -7.95 5.79
N GLU A 10 -2.69 -7.96 6.59
CA GLU A 10 -2.29 -6.81 7.39
C GLU A 10 -1.85 -5.64 6.50
N LEU A 11 -1.03 -5.89 5.48
CA LEU A 11 -0.60 -4.85 4.53
C LEU A 11 -1.79 -4.22 3.81
N GLU A 12 -2.72 -5.03 3.31
CA GLU A 12 -3.96 -4.56 2.68
C GLU A 12 -4.80 -3.71 3.63
N GLN A 13 -4.97 -4.15 4.88
CA GLN A 13 -5.72 -3.39 5.89
C GLN A 13 -5.06 -2.06 6.23
N ILE A 14 -3.74 -2.05 6.44
CA ILE A 14 -2.98 -0.83 6.76
C ILE A 14 -3.15 0.19 5.65
N ILE A 15 -2.93 -0.22 4.40
CA ILE A 15 -2.99 0.68 3.24
C ILE A 15 -4.43 1.20 3.05
N ASN A 16 -5.42 0.32 3.06
CA ASN A 16 -6.82 0.73 2.89
C ASN A 16 -7.29 1.65 4.03
N ASN A 17 -6.84 1.42 5.27
CA ASN A 17 -7.17 2.30 6.39
C ASN A 17 -6.52 3.67 6.26
N MET A 18 -5.27 3.74 5.79
CA MET A 18 -4.58 5.00 5.53
C MET A 18 -5.26 5.80 4.42
N ILE A 19 -5.64 5.15 3.31
CA ILE A 19 -6.41 5.78 2.23
C ILE A 19 -7.76 6.29 2.75
N ARG A 20 -8.51 5.45 3.47
CA ARG A 20 -9.83 5.80 4.03
C ARG A 20 -9.79 6.94 5.04
N SER A 21 -8.67 7.09 5.76
CA SER A 21 -8.48 8.15 6.75
C SER A 21 -7.85 9.41 6.16
N SER A 22 -7.50 9.40 4.86
CA SER A 22 -6.96 10.56 4.18
C SER A 22 -8.05 11.58 3.93
N ASP A 23 -7.69 12.84 4.15
CA ASP A 23 -8.48 14.02 3.76
C ASP A 23 -7.96 14.63 2.44
N GLU A 24 -7.00 13.97 1.76
CA GLU A 24 -6.58 14.40 0.43
C GLU A 24 -7.77 14.41 -0.54
N LEU A 25 -7.76 15.41 -1.44
CA LEU A 25 -8.85 15.62 -2.40
C LEU A 25 -10.21 15.72 -1.72
N ASP A 26 -10.27 16.43 -0.59
CA ASP A 26 -11.47 16.63 0.23
C ASP A 26 -12.17 15.31 0.66
N GLY A 27 -11.42 14.21 0.69
CA GLY A 27 -11.93 12.87 1.04
C GLY A 27 -12.57 12.11 -0.12
N ASP A 28 -12.46 12.59 -1.36
CA ASP A 28 -12.97 11.92 -2.57
C ASP A 28 -12.39 10.51 -2.76
N CYS A 29 -11.19 10.27 -2.22
CA CYS A 29 -10.46 9.02 -2.37
C CYS A 29 -10.67 8.01 -1.24
N ARG A 30 -11.56 8.27 -0.27
CA ARG A 30 -11.74 7.38 0.89
C ARG A 30 -12.27 5.98 0.53
N ASP A 31 -12.93 5.86 -0.62
CA ASP A 31 -13.41 4.59 -1.17
C ASP A 31 -12.41 3.92 -2.11
N ALA A 32 -11.29 4.58 -2.43
CA ALA A 32 -10.20 3.97 -3.18
C ALA A 32 -9.61 2.80 -2.38
N ARG A 33 -9.25 1.74 -3.08
CA ARG A 33 -8.65 0.56 -2.48
C ARG A 33 -7.39 0.18 -3.23
N VAL A 34 -6.48 -0.52 -2.57
CA VAL A 34 -5.45 -1.27 -3.27
C VAL A 34 -5.98 -2.64 -3.66
N GLY A 35 -5.47 -3.19 -4.76
CA GLY A 35 -5.73 -4.57 -5.09
C GLY A 35 -4.88 -5.50 -4.23
N LYS A 36 -4.96 -6.78 -4.59
CA LYS A 36 -4.40 -7.86 -3.78
C LYS A 36 -2.88 -7.77 -3.68
N VAL A 37 -2.37 -7.90 -2.46
CA VAL A 37 -0.93 -8.06 -2.21
C VAL A 37 -0.52 -9.48 -2.64
N GLN A 38 0.54 -9.59 -3.42
CA GLN A 38 1.05 -10.84 -3.97
C GLN A 38 2.46 -11.12 -3.47
N LEU A 39 2.79 -12.40 -3.29
CA LEU A 39 4.15 -12.81 -2.96
C LEU A 39 5.06 -12.57 -4.17
N CYS A 40 6.20 -11.92 -3.96
CA CYS A 40 7.26 -11.76 -4.94
C CYS A 40 8.57 -12.36 -4.41
N GLU A 41 9.60 -12.39 -5.27
CA GLU A 41 10.95 -12.71 -4.81
C GLU A 41 11.40 -11.71 -3.75
N THR A 42 12.24 -12.17 -2.84
CA THR A 42 12.74 -11.32 -1.75
C THR A 42 13.78 -10.35 -2.31
N ASP A 43 13.58 -9.05 -2.11
CA ASP A 43 14.52 -8.02 -2.55
C ASP A 43 15.76 -7.91 -1.64
N GLU A 44 16.70 -7.02 -1.98
CA GLU A 44 17.91 -6.75 -1.20
C GLU A 44 17.61 -6.27 0.23
N GLU A 45 16.41 -5.76 0.48
CA GLU A 45 15.94 -5.29 1.78
C GLU A 45 15.19 -6.36 2.59
N GLY A 46 15.00 -7.57 2.03
CA GLY A 46 14.25 -8.64 2.67
C GLY A 46 12.73 -8.57 2.48
N CYS A 47 12.23 -7.76 1.55
CA CYS A 47 10.80 -7.59 1.28
C CYS A 47 10.33 -8.55 0.19
N ASN A 48 9.13 -9.11 0.36
CA ASN A 48 8.61 -10.18 -0.51
C ASN A 48 7.13 -10.00 -0.86
N TRP A 49 6.57 -8.81 -0.68
CA TRP A 49 5.17 -8.52 -0.94
C TRP A 49 5.02 -7.37 -1.94
N TYR A 50 4.28 -7.58 -3.01
CA TYR A 50 4.06 -6.61 -4.10
C TYR A 50 2.57 -6.27 -4.26
N ILE A 51 2.24 -5.02 -4.58
CA ILE A 51 0.85 -4.61 -4.89
C ILE A 51 0.66 -4.61 -6.40
N GLY A 52 0.01 -5.67 -6.89
CA GLY A 52 -0.10 -5.92 -8.33
C GLY A 52 -0.90 -4.88 -9.13
N HIS A 53 -1.97 -4.35 -8.53
CA HIS A 53 -2.85 -3.42 -9.22
C HIS A 53 -3.67 -2.65 -8.20
N SER A 54 -3.63 -1.32 -8.20
CA SER A 54 -4.67 -0.55 -7.52
C SER A 54 -5.88 -0.45 -8.46
N PRO A 55 -7.10 -0.87 -8.07
CA PRO A 55 -8.30 -0.61 -8.86
C PRO A 55 -8.33 0.87 -9.27
N HIS A 56 -8.47 1.10 -10.57
CA HIS A 56 -8.43 2.43 -11.15
C HIS A 56 -9.50 3.30 -10.49
N THR A 57 -9.04 4.19 -9.62
CA THR A 57 -9.86 5.25 -9.01
C THR A 57 -9.33 6.55 -9.61
N PRO A 58 -9.89 7.00 -10.75
CA PRO A 58 -9.35 8.13 -11.49
C PRO A 58 -9.22 9.36 -10.58
N GLY A 59 -8.03 9.95 -10.52
CA GLY A 59 -7.75 11.12 -9.70
C GLY A 59 -7.14 10.80 -8.32
N CYS A 60 -7.15 9.54 -7.88
CA CYS A 60 -6.61 9.11 -6.59
C CYS A 60 -5.25 8.40 -6.68
N GLU A 61 -4.68 8.27 -7.88
CA GLU A 61 -3.44 7.52 -8.11
C GLU A 61 -2.26 8.07 -7.29
N GLY A 62 -2.19 9.40 -7.15
CA GLY A 62 -1.17 10.08 -6.34
C GLY A 62 -1.26 9.73 -4.85
N LEU A 63 -2.47 9.76 -4.27
CA LEU A 63 -2.71 9.37 -2.88
C LEU A 63 -2.33 7.91 -2.66
N VAL A 64 -2.85 7.02 -3.51
CA VAL A 64 -2.62 5.57 -3.38
C VAL A 64 -1.13 5.27 -3.47
N SER A 65 -0.42 5.85 -4.44
CA SER A 65 1.03 5.70 -4.58
C SER A 65 1.77 6.20 -3.33
N SER A 66 1.39 7.36 -2.79
CA SER A 66 2.03 7.94 -1.61
C SER A 66 1.84 7.07 -0.36
N VAL A 67 0.63 6.54 -0.15
CA VAL A 67 0.35 5.61 0.96
C VAL A 67 1.16 4.32 0.82
N ILE A 68 1.25 3.75 -0.38
CA ILE A 68 2.04 2.53 -0.63
C ILE A 68 3.52 2.78 -0.31
N GLN A 69 4.07 3.90 -0.74
CA GLN A 69 5.45 4.28 -0.43
C GLN A 69 5.67 4.46 1.08
N GLU A 70 4.73 5.07 1.80
CA GLU A 70 4.84 5.20 3.26
C GLU A 70 4.84 3.84 3.96
N VAL A 71 3.99 2.91 3.52
CA VAL A 71 3.94 1.55 4.06
C VAL A 71 5.24 0.80 3.75
N ARG A 72 5.82 0.96 2.56
CA ARG A 72 7.11 0.37 2.18
C ARG A 72 8.28 0.84 3.04
N GLN A 73 8.25 2.07 3.54
CA GLN A 73 9.28 2.57 4.47
C GLN A 73 9.24 1.87 5.84
N LYS A 74 8.11 1.26 6.20
CA LYS A 74 7.84 0.72 7.54
C LYS A 74 7.68 -0.80 7.58
N TYR A 75 7.24 -1.41 6.48
CA TYR A 75 6.87 -2.83 6.39
C TYR A 75 7.59 -3.54 5.24
N ASN A 76 7.63 -4.88 5.27
CA ASN A 76 8.28 -5.76 4.28
C ASN A 76 7.53 -5.82 2.93
N LEU A 77 7.12 -4.66 2.43
CA LEU A 77 6.55 -4.47 1.11
C LEU A 77 7.66 -4.14 0.12
N ALA A 78 7.74 -4.89 -0.97
CA ALA A 78 8.63 -4.70 -2.10
C ALA A 78 8.12 -3.55 -3.00
N GLU A 79 8.94 -3.15 -3.97
CA GLU A 79 8.59 -2.14 -4.98
C GLU A 79 7.51 -2.60 -5.95
#